data_AF-A0A970YYV1-F1
#
_entry.id   AF-A0A970YYV1-F1
#
_cell.length_a   1.000
_cell.length_b   1.000
_cell.length_c   1.000
_cell.angle_alpha   90.00
_cell.angle_beta   90.00
_cell.angle_gamma   90.00
#
_symmetry.space_group_name_H-M   'P 1'
#
loop_
_entity.id
_entity.type
_entity.pdbx_description
1 polymer ?
#
loop_
_entity_poly.entity_id
_entity_poly.type
_entity_poly.pdbx_seq_one_letter_code
_entity_poly.pdbx_strand_id
1 'polypeptide(L)'
;MSTKKEAMSISDLSGIQKAALLLIALDVETASSVFKHLEPEDIEQISAEISKVRNIPSNVVDQVMHDYYGMVTAREYVLEGGLEFAQAVLEKSFGMAKALEIIDKVKNITTLKGFDVLKKADSVQLVNFLNKEHPQTIALILSHLSPEQTAEALKELPDDLRADVAFRIATLGKISPQTLKQIEKVVDEMAG
;
A
#
# COMPACT_ATOMS: atom_id res chain seq x y z
N MET A 1 45.63 30.23 3.47
CA MET A 1 44.69 29.91 2.37
C MET A 1 44.45 28.41 2.42
N SER A 2 43.39 27.98 3.09
CA SER A 2 43.01 26.55 3.16
C SER A 2 41.91 26.31 2.14
N THR A 3 42.23 25.60 1.08
CA THR A 3 41.30 25.12 0.06
C THR A 3 40.21 24.27 0.70
N LYS A 4 38.97 24.78 0.68
CA LYS A 4 37.74 24.02 0.95
C LYS A 4 37.73 22.84 -0.01
N LYS A 5 37.81 21.61 0.51
CA LYS A 5 37.58 20.39 -0.26
C LYS A 5 36.12 20.43 -0.72
N GLU A 6 35.88 20.75 -1.99
CA GLU A 6 34.53 20.74 -2.56
C GLU A 6 33.89 19.38 -2.28
N ALA A 7 32.75 19.40 -1.58
CA ALA A 7 32.02 18.18 -1.30
C ALA A 7 31.41 17.71 -2.61
N MET A 8 31.85 16.53 -3.07
CA MET A 8 31.36 15.88 -4.28
C MET A 8 29.83 15.85 -4.27
N SER A 9 29.19 16.49 -5.23
CA SER A 9 27.72 16.54 -5.37
C SER A 9 27.26 15.45 -6.34
N ILE A 10 26.09 14.86 -6.11
CA ILE A 10 25.50 13.86 -7.03
C ILE A 10 25.34 14.37 -8.47
N SER A 11 25.16 15.68 -8.64
CA SER A 11 25.08 16.35 -9.95
C SER A 11 26.35 16.18 -10.79
N ASP A 12 27.48 15.91 -10.15
CA ASP A 12 28.79 15.89 -10.79
C ASP A 12 29.20 14.45 -11.16
N LEU A 13 28.37 13.46 -10.81
CA LEU A 13 28.62 12.05 -11.04
C LEU A 13 28.02 11.59 -12.38
N SER A 14 28.86 10.93 -13.18
CA SER A 14 28.41 10.22 -14.38
C SER A 14 27.55 8.99 -14.02
N GLY A 15 26.77 8.49 -14.98
CA GLY A 15 25.95 7.28 -14.80
C GLY A 15 26.78 6.05 -14.38
N ILE A 16 27.96 5.87 -14.96
CA ILE A 16 28.89 4.77 -14.63
C ILE A 16 29.39 4.91 -13.19
N GLN A 17 29.71 6.13 -12.74
CA GLN A 17 30.11 6.39 -11.36
C GLN A 17 28.97 6.14 -10.37
N LYS A 18 27.75 6.57 -10.70
CA LYS A 18 26.56 6.27 -9.88
C LYS A 18 26.32 4.76 -9.79
N ALA A 19 26.45 4.02 -10.90
CA ALA A 19 26.33 2.56 -10.91
C ALA A 19 27.40 1.88 -10.05
N ALA A 20 28.66 2.34 -10.15
CA ALA A 20 29.75 1.84 -9.32
C ALA A 20 29.48 2.06 -7.82
N LEU A 21 29.02 3.27 -7.43
CA LEU A 21 28.68 3.58 -6.04
C LEU A 21 27.48 2.75 -5.53
N LEU A 22 26.46 2.55 -6.38
CA LEU A 22 25.32 1.69 -6.08
C LEU A 22 25.78 0.25 -5.82
N LEU A 23 26.62 -0.31 -6.70
CA LEU A 23 27.12 -1.67 -6.59
C LEU A 23 28.02 -1.88 -5.37
N ILE A 24 28.77 -0.86 -4.94
CA ILE A 24 29.56 -0.88 -3.69
C ILE A 24 28.65 -0.85 -2.45
N ALA A 25 27.52 -0.15 -2.54
CA ALA A 25 26.54 -0.09 -1.45
C ALA A 25 25.77 -1.41 -1.27
N LEU A 26 25.69 -2.22 -2.33
CA LEU A 26 25.19 -3.59 -2.27
C LEU A 26 26.24 -4.53 -1.67
N ASP A 27 25.80 -5.63 -1.06
CA ASP A 27 26.72 -6.69 -0.70
C ASP A 27 27.30 -7.39 -1.95
N VAL A 28 28.41 -8.11 -1.76
CA VAL A 28 29.17 -8.75 -2.84
C VAL A 28 28.32 -9.77 -3.61
N GLU A 29 27.42 -10.49 -2.94
CA GLU A 29 26.58 -11.50 -3.59
C GLU A 29 25.55 -10.86 -4.52
N THR A 30 24.92 -9.79 -4.05
CA THR A 30 23.92 -9.04 -4.80
C THR A 30 24.57 -8.31 -5.98
N ALA A 31 25.69 -7.63 -5.75
CA ALA A 31 26.44 -6.97 -6.82
C ALA A 31 26.91 -7.97 -7.89
N SER A 32 27.45 -9.13 -7.48
CA SER A 32 27.85 -10.21 -8.40
C SER A 32 26.69 -10.70 -9.27
N SER A 33 25.49 -10.81 -8.68
CA SER A 33 24.28 -11.20 -9.42
C SER A 33 23.89 -10.15 -10.46
N VAL A 34 24.05 -8.86 -10.16
CA VAL A 34 23.83 -7.78 -11.13
C VAL A 34 24.86 -7.85 -12.27
N PHE A 35 26.16 -8.01 -11.95
CA PHE A 35 27.24 -8.09 -12.95
C PHE A 35 27.02 -9.18 -14.01
N LYS A 36 26.39 -10.31 -13.66
CA LYS A 36 26.08 -11.40 -14.60
C LYS A 36 25.13 -11.00 -15.74
N HIS A 37 24.43 -9.88 -15.59
CA HIS A 37 23.44 -9.39 -16.56
C HIS A 37 23.94 -8.17 -17.35
N LEU A 38 25.21 -7.76 -17.17
CA LEU A 38 25.80 -6.62 -17.84
C LEU A 38 26.64 -7.05 -19.05
N GLU A 39 26.74 -6.17 -20.03
CA GLU A 39 27.61 -6.39 -21.18
C GLU A 39 29.10 -6.27 -20.76
N PRO A 40 30.03 -6.96 -21.44
CA PRO A 40 31.44 -6.96 -21.06
C PRO A 40 32.08 -5.57 -20.97
N GLU A 41 31.68 -4.65 -21.84
CA GLU A 41 32.17 -3.26 -21.85
C GLU A 41 31.73 -2.49 -20.61
N ASP A 42 30.47 -2.65 -20.19
CA ASP A 42 29.93 -2.02 -18.97
C ASP A 42 30.61 -2.57 -17.72
N ILE A 43 30.86 -3.89 -17.67
CA ILE A 43 31.57 -4.55 -16.58
C ILE A 43 32.96 -3.93 -16.41
N GLU A 44 33.70 -3.72 -17.51
CA GLU A 44 35.04 -3.13 -17.47
C GLU A 44 35.01 -1.69 -16.96
N GLN A 45 34.11 -0.87 -17.51
CA GLN A 45 33.99 0.54 -17.13
C GLN A 45 33.58 0.72 -15.66
N ILE A 46 32.58 -0.05 -15.21
CA ILE A 46 32.10 -0.01 -13.82
C ILE A 46 33.18 -0.52 -12.87
N SER A 47 33.85 -1.62 -13.19
CA SER A 47 34.95 -2.16 -12.36
C SER A 47 36.10 -1.17 -12.22
N ALA A 48 36.44 -0.46 -13.31
CA ALA A 48 37.45 0.58 -13.27
C ALA A 48 37.07 1.72 -12.32
N GLU A 49 35.82 2.16 -12.31
CA GLU A 49 35.35 3.18 -11.36
C GLU A 49 35.32 2.65 -9.92
N ILE A 50 34.85 1.41 -9.68
CA ILE A 50 34.89 0.77 -8.35
C ILE A 50 36.31 0.77 -7.79
N SER A 51 37.32 0.47 -8.61
CA SER A 51 38.73 0.43 -8.18
C SER A 51 39.30 1.78 -7.74
N LYS A 52 38.74 2.89 -8.24
CA LYS A 52 39.18 4.26 -7.93
C LYS A 52 38.57 4.78 -6.63
N VAL A 53 37.48 4.17 -6.19
CA VAL A 53 36.76 4.55 -4.97
C VAL A 53 37.57 4.16 -3.74
N ARG A 54 37.84 5.12 -2.84
CA ARG A 54 38.57 4.86 -1.57
C ARG A 54 37.87 5.37 -0.32
N ASN A 55 37.22 6.53 -0.38
CA ASN A 55 36.53 7.15 0.75
C ASN A 55 35.35 7.96 0.23
N ILE A 56 34.16 7.37 0.26
CA ILE A 56 32.92 8.03 -0.16
C ILE A 56 32.23 8.59 1.09
N PRO A 57 31.85 9.87 1.10
CA PRO A 57 30.96 10.41 2.13
C PRO A 57 29.61 9.68 2.10
N SER A 58 29.08 9.28 3.26
CA SER A 58 27.81 8.54 3.35
C SER A 58 26.65 9.26 2.66
N ASN A 59 26.61 10.59 2.77
CA ASN A 59 25.59 11.42 2.14
C ASN A 59 25.56 11.31 0.60
N VAL A 60 26.70 10.99 -0.03
CA VAL A 60 26.77 10.80 -1.50
C VAL A 60 26.18 9.44 -1.87
N VAL A 61 26.46 8.41 -1.08
CA VAL A 61 25.87 7.07 -1.27
C VAL A 61 24.35 7.13 -1.06
N ASP A 62 23.90 7.80 -0.01
CA ASP A 62 22.46 7.98 0.28
C ASP A 62 21.73 8.68 -0.87
N GLN A 63 22.35 9.72 -1.45
CA GLN A 63 21.79 10.42 -2.61
C GLN A 63 21.72 9.51 -3.84
N VAL A 64 22.74 8.70 -4.12
CA VAL A 64 22.75 7.76 -5.25
C VAL A 64 21.68 6.68 -5.08
N MET A 65 21.51 6.15 -3.86
CA MET A 65 20.44 5.19 -3.53
C MET A 65 19.05 5.81 -3.72
N HIS A 66 18.86 7.06 -3.29
CA HIS A 66 17.60 7.77 -3.45
C HIS A 66 17.26 8.04 -4.93
N ASP A 67 18.25 8.45 -5.73
CA ASP A 67 18.12 8.67 -7.18
C ASP A 67 17.75 7.35 -7.89
N TYR A 68 18.45 6.25 -7.57
CA TYR A 68 18.13 4.92 -8.09
C TYR A 68 16.72 4.47 -7.72
N TYR A 69 16.33 4.62 -6.45
CA TYR A 69 14.98 4.29 -5.99
C TYR A 69 13.92 5.09 -6.77
N GLY A 70 14.14 6.41 -6.94
CA GLY A 70 13.28 7.26 -7.75
C GLY A 70 13.17 6.80 -9.21
N MET A 71 14.27 6.34 -9.83
CA MET A 71 14.26 5.80 -11.20
C MET A 71 13.49 4.49 -11.31
N VAL A 72 13.62 3.59 -10.32
CA VAL A 72 12.86 2.33 -10.27
C VAL A 72 11.37 2.64 -10.09
N THR A 73 11.02 3.50 -9.13
CA THR A 73 9.63 3.93 -8.87
C THR A 73 9.00 4.71 -10.04
N ALA A 74 9.78 5.48 -10.80
CA ALA A 74 9.27 6.18 -11.99
C ALA A 74 9.01 5.23 -13.17
N ARG A 75 9.75 4.12 -13.27
CA ARG A 75 9.57 3.08 -14.28
C ARG A 75 8.45 2.10 -13.92
N GLU A 76 8.30 1.81 -12.64
CA GLU A 76 7.20 1.01 -12.09
C GLU A 76 6.16 1.95 -11.48
N TYR A 77 5.23 2.44 -12.31
CA TYR A 77 4.03 3.14 -11.85
C TYR A 77 3.07 2.20 -11.08
N VAL A 78 3.57 1.35 -10.18
CA VAL A 78 2.83 0.53 -9.22
C VAL A 78 3.74 0.20 -8.02
N LEU A 79 4.03 1.20 -7.17
CA LEU A 79 4.37 0.88 -5.77
C LEU A 79 3.07 0.44 -5.06
N GLU A 80 2.62 -0.78 -5.32
CA GLU A 80 1.66 -1.43 -4.43
C GLU A 80 2.43 -2.00 -3.24
N GLY A 81 2.72 -1.12 -2.28
CA GLY A 81 2.58 -1.54 -0.89
C GLY A 81 1.16 -2.06 -0.70
N GLY A 82 1.03 -3.26 -0.16
CA GLY A 82 -0.25 -3.95 -0.11
C GLY A 82 -0.14 -5.31 0.56
N LEU A 83 -1.29 -5.95 0.71
CA LEU A 83 -1.40 -7.22 1.42
C LEU A 83 -0.58 -8.34 0.75
N GLU A 84 -0.45 -8.32 -0.57
CA GLU A 84 0.33 -9.32 -1.33
C GLU A 84 1.83 -9.19 -1.08
N PHE A 85 2.37 -7.96 -1.04
CA PHE A 85 3.77 -7.73 -0.67
C PHE A 85 4.05 -8.15 0.78
N ALA A 86 3.16 -7.77 1.71
CA ALA A 86 3.25 -8.20 3.11
C ALA A 86 3.19 -9.72 3.24
N GLN A 87 2.33 -10.39 2.46
CA GLN A 87 2.22 -11.84 2.44
C GLN A 87 3.51 -12.49 1.94
N ALA A 88 4.07 -12.04 0.82
CA ALA A 88 5.31 -12.57 0.26
C ALA A 88 6.50 -12.44 1.25
N VAL A 89 6.59 -11.30 1.95
CA VAL A 89 7.61 -11.09 2.99
C VAL A 89 7.42 -12.06 4.16
N LEU A 90 6.19 -12.18 4.67
CA LEU A 90 5.89 -13.06 5.80
C LEU A 90 6.07 -14.54 5.46
N GLU A 91 5.72 -14.96 4.25
CA GLU A 91 5.91 -16.33 3.77
C GLU A 91 7.40 -16.69 3.73
N LYS A 92 8.24 -15.78 3.24
CA LYS A 92 9.67 -16.00 3.13
C LYS A 92 10.39 -15.97 4.48
N SER A 93 9.87 -15.22 5.45
CA SER A 93 10.46 -15.12 6.80
C SER A 93 9.97 -16.19 7.78
N PHE A 94 8.72 -16.64 7.67
CA PHE A 94 8.08 -17.48 8.70
C PHE A 94 7.39 -18.73 8.16
N GLY A 95 7.39 -18.94 6.84
CA GLY A 95 6.68 -20.01 6.17
C GLY A 95 5.19 -19.72 5.96
N MET A 96 4.60 -20.41 4.99
CA MET A 96 3.24 -20.17 4.48
C MET A 96 2.15 -20.20 5.56
N ALA A 97 2.20 -21.17 6.47
CA ALA A 97 1.17 -21.31 7.51
C ALA A 97 1.11 -20.11 8.48
N LYS A 98 2.28 -19.62 8.91
CA LYS A 98 2.37 -18.49 9.85
C LYS A 98 2.14 -17.15 9.17
N ALA A 99 2.53 -17.05 7.90
CA ALA A 99 2.22 -15.89 7.08
C ALA A 99 0.71 -15.70 6.89
N LEU A 100 -0.01 -16.78 6.54
CA LEU A 100 -1.47 -16.76 6.41
C LEU A 100 -2.15 -16.34 7.72
N GLU A 101 -1.73 -16.88 8.87
CA GLU A 101 -2.28 -16.50 10.19
C GLU A 101 -2.12 -14.99 10.49
N ILE A 102 -0.93 -14.44 10.20
CA ILE A 102 -0.63 -13.02 10.45
C ILE A 102 -1.40 -12.13 9.47
N ILE A 103 -1.43 -12.51 8.20
CA ILE A 103 -2.17 -11.78 7.16
C ILE A 103 -3.67 -11.76 7.46
N ASP A 104 -4.24 -12.86 7.95
CA ASP A 104 -5.66 -12.92 8.28
C ASP A 104 -6.01 -11.99 9.47
N LYS A 105 -5.12 -11.88 10.46
CA LYS A 105 -5.25 -10.89 11.54
C LYS A 105 -5.17 -9.45 11.01
N VAL A 106 -4.26 -9.16 10.09
CA VAL A 106 -4.10 -7.82 9.50
C VAL A 106 -5.29 -7.46 8.59
N LYS A 107 -5.81 -8.43 7.81
CA LYS A 107 -7.05 -8.27 7.04
C LYS A 107 -8.19 -7.86 7.96
N ASN A 108 -8.43 -8.63 9.01
CA ASN A 108 -9.51 -8.34 9.96
C ASN A 108 -9.40 -6.93 10.57
N ILE A 109 -8.19 -6.45 10.86
CA ILE A 109 -7.96 -5.07 11.35
C ILE A 109 -8.31 -4.01 10.29
N THR A 110 -8.17 -4.32 9.00
CA THR A 110 -8.40 -3.38 7.89
C THR A 110 -9.86 -3.38 7.45
N THR A 111 -10.52 -4.54 7.37
CA THR A 111 -11.97 -4.67 7.12
C THR A 111 -12.80 -3.98 8.20
N LEU A 112 -12.30 -3.98 9.44
CA LEU A 112 -12.97 -3.30 10.56
C LEU A 112 -12.91 -1.77 10.44
N LYS A 113 -11.88 -1.18 9.82
CA LYS A 113 -11.70 0.30 9.82
C LYS A 113 -12.75 1.07 9.04
N GLY A 114 -13.15 0.60 7.86
CA GLY A 114 -14.20 1.25 7.07
C GLY A 114 -15.53 1.23 7.85
N PHE A 115 -15.97 0.04 8.26
CA PHE A 115 -17.22 -0.11 9.02
C PHE A 115 -17.18 0.55 10.40
N ASP A 116 -16.01 0.71 11.03
CA ASP A 116 -15.88 1.41 12.30
C ASP A 116 -16.20 2.91 12.18
N VAL A 117 -16.08 3.51 10.98
CA VAL A 117 -16.56 4.88 10.73
C VAL A 117 -18.08 4.91 10.80
N LEU A 118 -18.76 3.96 10.17
CA LEU A 118 -20.22 3.84 10.21
C LEU A 118 -20.74 3.56 11.62
N LYS A 119 -20.03 2.74 12.40
CA LYS A 119 -20.38 2.49 13.81
C LYS A 119 -20.26 3.73 14.69
N LYS A 120 -19.48 4.74 14.28
CA LYS A 120 -19.28 5.99 15.03
C LYS A 120 -20.14 7.15 14.53
N ALA A 121 -20.71 7.03 13.33
CA ALA A 121 -21.60 8.04 12.76
C ALA A 121 -22.93 8.09 13.53
N ASP A 122 -23.49 9.29 13.67
CA ASP A 122 -24.86 9.43 14.17
C ASP A 122 -25.88 9.01 13.09
N SER A 123 -27.11 8.71 13.52
CA SER A 123 -28.17 8.19 12.64
C SER A 123 -28.55 9.15 11.51
N VAL A 124 -28.47 10.46 11.74
CA VAL A 124 -28.78 11.49 10.73
C VAL A 124 -27.70 11.55 9.65
N GLN A 125 -26.42 11.52 10.03
CA GLN A 125 -25.30 11.45 9.10
C GLN A 125 -25.34 10.18 8.26
N LEU A 126 -25.61 9.05 8.91
CA LEU A 126 -25.74 7.76 8.26
C LEU A 126 -26.87 7.76 7.22
N VAL A 127 -28.05 8.28 7.55
CA VAL A 127 -29.19 8.33 6.61
C VAL A 127 -28.97 9.30 5.45
N ASN A 128 -28.39 10.48 5.71
CA ASN A 128 -28.08 11.44 4.64
C ASN A 128 -27.16 10.84 3.57
N PHE A 129 -26.26 9.95 3.97
CA PHE A 129 -25.41 9.19 3.07
C PHE A 129 -26.20 8.10 2.32
N LEU A 130 -26.93 7.27 3.07
CA LEU A 130 -27.68 6.14 2.53
C LEU A 130 -28.80 6.56 1.57
N ASN A 131 -29.32 7.79 1.66
CA ASN A 131 -30.40 8.29 0.80
C ASN A 131 -30.10 8.27 -0.71
N LYS A 132 -28.81 8.23 -1.11
CA LYS A 132 -28.41 8.14 -2.54
C LYS A 132 -28.10 6.72 -2.99
N GLU A 133 -28.10 5.77 -2.07
CA GLU A 133 -27.72 4.38 -2.32
C GLU A 133 -28.91 3.51 -2.70
N HIS A 134 -28.62 2.40 -3.40
CA HIS A 134 -29.64 1.43 -3.74
C HIS A 134 -30.16 0.71 -2.48
N PRO A 135 -31.48 0.39 -2.36
CA PRO A 135 -32.05 -0.27 -1.17
C PRO A 135 -31.31 -1.54 -0.71
N GLN A 136 -30.73 -2.27 -1.66
CA GLN A 136 -29.90 -3.43 -1.36
C GLN A 136 -28.58 -3.08 -0.66
N THR A 137 -27.92 -1.99 -1.05
CA THR A 137 -26.69 -1.50 -0.43
C THR A 137 -26.99 -1.00 0.98
N ILE A 138 -28.09 -0.26 1.15
CA ILE A 138 -28.57 0.21 2.45
C ILE A 138 -28.82 -0.98 3.40
N ALA A 139 -29.57 -1.99 2.95
CA ALA A 139 -29.86 -3.18 3.74
C ALA A 139 -28.58 -3.92 4.16
N LEU A 140 -27.61 -4.02 3.27
CA LEU A 140 -26.36 -4.69 3.53
C LEU A 140 -25.49 -3.91 4.53
N ILE A 141 -25.38 -2.59 4.39
CA ILE A 141 -24.69 -1.73 5.35
C ILE A 141 -25.33 -1.84 6.75
N LEU A 142 -26.66 -1.69 6.83
CA LEU A 142 -27.39 -1.76 8.09
C LEU A 142 -27.34 -3.16 8.74
N SER A 143 -27.16 -4.24 7.96
CA SER A 143 -26.99 -5.59 8.51
C SER A 143 -25.68 -5.79 9.27
N HIS A 144 -24.71 -4.88 9.09
CA HIS A 144 -23.40 -4.91 9.74
C HIS A 144 -23.27 -3.94 10.93
N LEU A 145 -24.32 -3.18 11.26
CA LEU A 145 -24.38 -2.29 12.41
C LEU A 145 -25.07 -2.94 13.61
N SER A 146 -25.01 -2.29 14.78
CA SER A 146 -25.74 -2.78 15.95
C SER A 146 -27.26 -2.67 15.73
N PRO A 147 -28.08 -3.56 16.34
CA PRO A 147 -29.54 -3.50 16.21
C PRO A 147 -30.13 -2.12 16.55
N GLU A 148 -29.54 -1.44 17.54
CA GLU A 148 -29.95 -0.09 17.98
C GLU A 148 -29.68 0.95 16.88
N GLN A 149 -28.46 0.98 16.32
CA GLN A 149 -28.10 1.91 15.25
C GLN A 149 -28.94 1.67 13.99
N THR A 150 -29.17 0.39 13.65
CA THR A 150 -30.01 0.02 12.51
C THR A 150 -31.44 0.46 12.71
N ALA A 151 -32.00 0.31 13.91
CA ALA A 151 -33.36 0.76 14.21
C ALA A 151 -33.49 2.29 14.14
N GLU A 152 -32.49 3.04 14.60
CA GLU A 152 -32.48 4.51 14.46
C GLU A 152 -32.37 4.93 13.00
N ALA A 153 -31.44 4.34 12.23
CA ALA A 153 -31.29 4.62 10.80
C ALA A 153 -32.56 4.31 10.01
N LEU A 154 -33.24 3.19 10.29
CA LEU A 154 -34.50 2.84 9.64
C LEU A 154 -35.60 3.89 9.90
N LYS A 155 -35.66 4.51 11.08
CA LYS A 155 -36.66 5.55 11.39
C LYS A 155 -36.44 6.82 10.58
N GLU A 156 -35.20 7.17 10.33
CA GLU A 156 -34.84 8.37 9.57
C GLU A 156 -34.99 8.17 8.04
N LEU A 157 -35.04 6.93 7.55
CA LEU A 157 -35.31 6.66 6.14
C LEU A 157 -36.74 7.06 5.72
N PRO A 158 -36.94 7.50 4.46
CA PRO A 158 -38.26 7.68 3.86
C PRO A 158 -39.13 6.41 3.96
N ASP A 159 -40.45 6.57 4.13
CA ASP A 159 -41.39 5.46 4.39
C ASP A 159 -41.40 4.40 3.27
N ASP A 160 -41.22 4.83 2.02
CA ASP A 160 -41.13 4.00 0.82
C ASP A 160 -39.86 3.14 0.80
N LEU A 161 -38.74 3.68 1.28
CA LEU A 161 -37.47 2.95 1.39
C LEU A 161 -37.40 2.07 2.64
N ARG A 162 -37.95 2.53 3.76
CA ARG A 162 -37.89 1.85 5.06
C ARG A 162 -38.41 0.41 4.99
N ALA A 163 -39.57 0.22 4.38
CA ALA A 163 -40.20 -1.11 4.27
C ALA A 163 -39.40 -2.07 3.38
N ASP A 164 -38.90 -1.58 2.23
CA ASP A 164 -38.10 -2.39 1.30
C ASP A 164 -36.75 -2.78 1.92
N VAL A 165 -36.07 -1.83 2.56
CA VAL A 165 -34.79 -2.07 3.24
C VAL A 165 -34.95 -3.07 4.39
N ALA A 166 -35.97 -2.91 5.24
CA ALA A 166 -36.24 -3.84 6.34
C ALA A 166 -36.51 -5.27 5.84
N PHE A 167 -37.29 -5.41 4.76
CA PHE A 167 -37.54 -6.70 4.14
C PHE A 167 -36.25 -7.34 3.62
N ARG A 168 -35.39 -6.56 2.94
CA ARG A 168 -34.11 -7.04 2.42
C ARG A 168 -33.15 -7.48 3.52
N ILE A 169 -33.10 -6.76 4.64
CA ILE A 169 -32.32 -7.17 5.83
C ILE A 169 -32.80 -8.54 6.32
N ALA A 170 -34.12 -8.75 6.39
CA ALA A 170 -34.70 -10.01 6.85
C ALA A 170 -34.45 -11.18 5.88
N THR A 171 -34.36 -10.92 4.58
CA THR A 171 -34.13 -11.94 3.54
C THR A 171 -32.67 -12.04 3.10
N LEU A 172 -31.76 -11.33 3.77
CA LEU A 172 -30.37 -11.20 3.35
C LEU A 172 -29.69 -12.59 3.40
N GLY A 173 -29.36 -13.12 2.21
CA GLY A 173 -28.71 -14.41 2.07
C GLY A 173 -27.20 -14.35 2.33
N LYS A 174 -26.47 -15.36 1.86
CA LYS A 174 -25.01 -15.34 1.90
C LYS A 174 -24.47 -14.18 1.06
N ILE A 175 -23.68 -13.32 1.68
CA ILE A 175 -23.05 -12.16 1.04
C ILE A 175 -21.80 -12.64 0.30
N SER A 176 -21.66 -12.24 -0.97
CA SER A 176 -20.46 -12.58 -1.73
C SER A 176 -19.27 -11.70 -1.31
N PRO A 177 -18.02 -12.20 -1.33
CA PRO A 177 -16.84 -11.39 -1.05
C PRO A 177 -16.70 -10.17 -1.97
N GLN A 178 -17.21 -10.25 -3.20
CA GLN A 178 -17.20 -9.14 -4.15
C GLN A 178 -18.17 -8.02 -3.74
N THR A 179 -19.34 -8.38 -3.21
CA THR A 179 -20.32 -7.42 -2.70
C THR A 179 -19.79 -6.70 -1.45
N LEU A 180 -19.03 -7.40 -0.61
CA LEU A 180 -18.38 -6.80 0.55
C LEU A 180 -17.35 -5.74 0.14
N LYS A 181 -16.50 -6.03 -0.86
CA LYS A 181 -15.54 -5.07 -1.41
C LYS A 181 -16.19 -3.82 -2.04
N GLN A 182 -17.36 -3.97 -2.66
CA GLN A 182 -18.09 -2.81 -3.18
C GLN A 182 -18.55 -1.88 -2.06
N ILE A 183 -18.94 -2.42 -0.92
CA ILE A 183 -19.30 -1.59 0.24
C ILE A 183 -18.08 -0.93 0.86
N GLU A 184 -16.97 -1.64 0.99
CA GLU A 184 -15.73 -1.04 1.48
C GLU A 184 -15.38 0.21 0.66
N LYS A 185 -15.52 0.15 -0.67
CA LYS A 185 -15.33 1.32 -1.52
C LYS A 185 -16.29 2.47 -1.20
N VAL A 186 -17.58 2.18 -1.03
CA VAL A 186 -18.60 3.17 -0.67
C VAL A 186 -18.30 3.80 0.70
N VAL A 187 -17.75 3.02 1.64
CA VAL A 187 -17.39 3.49 2.99
C VAL A 187 -16.05 4.23 3.02
N ASP A 188 -15.08 3.85 2.18
CA ASP A 188 -13.82 4.58 2.02
C ASP A 188 -14.04 5.95 1.37
N GLU A 189 -14.98 6.07 0.43
CA GLU A 189 -15.44 7.35 -0.12
C GLU A 189 -16.07 8.27 0.95
N MET A 190 -16.51 7.73 2.10
CA MET A 190 -17.02 8.49 3.24
C MET A 190 -15.92 8.94 4.22
N ALA A 191 -14.78 8.25 4.25
CA ALA A 191 -13.68 8.54 5.17
C ALA A 191 -12.63 9.53 4.62
N GLY A 192 -12.70 9.86 3.33
CA GLY A 192 -11.88 10.88 2.65
C GLY A 192 -12.63 12.19 2.44
#